data_AF-A0A6I0BLF0-F1
#
_entry.id   AF-A0A6I0BLF0-F1
#
_cell.length_a   1.000
_cell.length_b   1.000
_cell.length_c   1.000
_cell.angle_alpha   90.00
_cell.angle_beta   90.00
_cell.angle_gamma   90.00
#
_symmetry.space_group_name_H-M   'P 1'
#
loop_
_entity.id
_entity.type
_entity.pdbx_description
1 polymer ?
#
loop_
_entity_poly.entity_id
_entity_poly.type
_entity_poly.pdbx_seq_one_letter_code
_entity_poly.pdbx_strand_id
1 'polypeptide(L)' 'MIIEFDGYGINEYVLGHNCSIKKLRTMYLKVKNEKISSEDLLILFCVRYHYEKISKLLQEDVLSDVVIDLDTDYIYIPNR' A
#
# COMPACT_ATOMS: atom_id res chain seq x y z
N MET A 1 -4.60 4.10 9.14
CA MET A 1 -4.41 4.62 7.78
C MET A 1 -4.63 3.47 6.84
N ILE A 2 -5.60 3.63 5.96
CA ILE A 2 -5.92 2.69 4.89
C ILE A 2 -5.07 3.09 3.68
N ILE A 3 -4.28 2.15 3.18
CA ILE A 3 -3.44 2.33 1.99
C ILE A 3 -3.99 1.42 0.90
N GLU A 4 -4.20 1.99 -0.27
CA GLU A 4 -4.45 1.23 -1.50
C GLU A 4 -3.12 0.99 -2.22
N PHE A 5 -2.84 -0.26 -2.53
CA PHE A 5 -1.78 -0.66 -3.43
C PHE A 5 -2.41 -0.96 -4.79
N ASP A 6 -2.13 -0.10 -5.76
CA ASP A 6 -2.72 -0.13 -7.09
C ASP A 6 -1.63 -0.36 -8.14
N GLY A 7 -1.85 -1.27 -9.07
CA GLY A 7 -0.93 -1.54 -10.17
C GLY A 7 -1.41 -2.70 -11.04
N TYR A 8 -0.62 -3.08 -12.05
CA TYR A 8 -1.04 -4.12 -12.99
C TYR A 8 -1.34 -5.46 -12.30
N GLY A 9 -2.62 -5.82 -12.23
CA GLY A 9 -3.11 -7.04 -11.59
C GLY A 9 -3.18 -6.99 -10.06
N ILE A 10 -2.91 -5.83 -9.44
CA ILE A 10 -2.93 -5.64 -7.99
C ILE A 10 -3.84 -4.45 -7.67
N ASN A 11 -4.91 -4.71 -6.92
CA ASN A 11 -5.70 -3.68 -6.27
C ASN A 11 -6.05 -4.22 -4.88
N GLU A 12 -5.23 -3.85 -3.89
CA GLU A 12 -5.31 -4.41 -2.54
C GLU A 12 -5.24 -3.30 -1.50
N TYR A 13 -6.01 -3.46 -0.43
CA TYR A 13 -6.10 -2.46 0.63
C TYR A 13 -5.48 -3.01 1.91
N VAL A 14 -4.73 -2.17 2.62
CA VAL A 14 -4.13 -2.52 3.90
C VAL A 14 -4.45 -1.48 4.96
N LEU A 15 -4.63 -1.93 6.20
CA LEU A 15 -4.88 -1.09 7.37
C LEU A 15 -3.70 -1.17 8.33
N GLY A 16 -3.25 -0.01 8.81
CA GLY A 16 -2.21 0.04 9.84
C GLY A 16 -2.07 1.41 10.49
N HIS A 17 -0.97 1.61 11.22
CA HIS A 17 -0.71 2.83 11.97
C HIS A 17 -0.63 4.08 11.08
N ASN A 18 -1.19 5.19 11.55
CA ASN A 18 -1.11 6.47 10.86
C ASN A 18 0.34 6.97 10.77
N CYS A 19 0.72 7.49 9.60
CA CYS A 19 2.00 8.15 9.40
C CYS A 19 1.91 9.24 8.32
N SER A 20 2.89 10.15 8.29
CA SER A 20 2.99 11.13 7.20
C SER A 20 3.33 10.44 5.87
N ILE A 21 2.88 11.01 4.74
CA ILE A 21 3.23 10.54 3.38
C ILE A 21 4.76 10.40 3.19
N LYS A 22 5.56 11.34 3.73
CA LYS A 22 7.03 11.27 3.66
C LYS A 22 7.59 10.00 4.32
N LYS A 23 7.04 9.62 5.48
CA LYS A 23 7.40 8.40 6.20
C LYS A 23 6.93 7.16 5.43
N LEU A 24 5.70 7.18 4.92
CA LEU A 24 5.17 6.11 4.07
C LEU A 24 6.05 5.86 2.83
N ARG A 25 6.46 6.92 2.13
CA ARG A 25 7.37 6.84 0.98
C ARG A 25 8.69 6.18 1.35
N THR A 26 9.25 6.53 2.50
CA THR A 26 10.49 5.91 3.00
C THR A 26 10.30 4.41 3.27
N MET A 27 9.16 4.03 3.84
CA MET A 27 8.82 2.63 4.13
C MET A 27 8.65 1.83 2.82
N TYR A 28 7.91 2.37 1.86
CA TYR A 28 7.70 1.77 0.54
C TYR A 28 9.02 1.53 -0.20
N LEU A 29 9.86 2.57 -0.34
CA LEU A 29 11.12 2.48 -1.06
C LEU A 29 12.11 1.48 -0.44
N LYS A 30 12.11 1.33 0.89
CA LYS A 30 12.94 0.32 1.56
C LYS A 30 12.59 -1.11 1.13
N VAL A 31 11.30 -1.40 1.01
CA VAL A 31 10.82 -2.72 0.56
C VAL A 31 11.04 -2.89 -0.94
N LYS A 32 10.71 -1.87 -1.76
CA LYS A 32 10.89 -1.89 -3.22
C LYS A 32 12.34 -2.17 -3.63
N ASN A 33 13.31 -1.60 -2.90
CA ASN A 33 14.73 -1.77 -3.19
C ASN A 33 15.26 -3.20 -2.98
N GLU A 34 14.46 -4.10 -2.40
CA GLU A 34 14.80 -5.52 -2.28
C GLU A 34 14.57 -6.31 -3.58
N LYS A 35 14.11 -5.65 -4.66
CA LYS A 35 13.96 -6.22 -6.02
C LYS A 35 13.10 -7.49 -6.07
N ILE A 36 12.04 -7.51 -5.25
CA ILE A 36 11.03 -8.57 -5.21
C ILE A 36 9.85 -8.24 -6.15
N SER A 37 8.99 -9.23 -6.38
CA SER A 37 7.76 -9.02 -7.16
C SER A 37 6.80 -8.05 -6.45
N SER A 38 5.85 -7.47 -7.18
CA SER A 38 4.87 -6.54 -6.60
C SER A 38 3.94 -7.21 -5.57
N GLU A 39 3.58 -8.48 -5.77
CA GLU A 39 2.80 -9.26 -4.80
C GLU A 39 3.61 -9.51 -3.51
N ASP A 40 4.87 -9.90 -3.65
CA ASP A 40 5.78 -10.11 -2.52
C ASP A 40 6.07 -8.80 -1.78
N LEU A 41 6.13 -7.67 -2.50
CA LEU A 41 6.30 -6.34 -1.94
C LEU A 41 5.19 -6.03 -0.96
N LEU A 42 3.93 -6.24 -1.35
CA LEU A 42 2.77 -6.01 -0.48
C LEU A 42 2.85 -6.87 0.79
N ILE A 43 3.15 -8.16 0.64
CA ILE A 43 3.27 -9.10 1.77
C ILE A 43 4.40 -8.66 2.71
N LEU A 44 5.58 -8.35 2.16
CA LEU A 44 6.73 -7.92 2.94
C LEU A 44 6.49 -6.58 3.64
N PHE A 45 5.83 -5.63 2.96
CA PHE A 45 5.44 -4.35 3.54
C PHE A 45 4.52 -4.56 4.75
N CYS A 46 3.50 -5.43 4.62
CA CYS A 46 2.57 -5.77 5.69
C CYS A 46 3.30 -6.36 6.91
N VAL A 47 4.11 -7.41 6.69
CA VAL A 47 4.85 -8.10 7.75
C VAL A 47 5.81 -7.15 8.46
N ARG A 48 6.58 -6.35 7.70
CA ARG A 48 7.64 -5.50 8.25
C ARG A 48 7.12 -4.29 9.01
N TYR A 49 5.98 -3.75 8.60
CA TYR A 49 5.44 -2.52 9.16
C TYR A 49 4.13 -2.70 9.93
N HIS A 50 3.74 -3.95 10.18
CA HIS A 50 2.54 -4.32 10.93
C HIS A 50 1.27 -3.70 10.32
N TYR A 51 1.15 -3.81 9.00
CA TYR A 51 -0.10 -3.54 8.29
C TYR A 51 -0.80 -4.87 8.01
N GLU A 52 -2.13 -4.83 7.99
CA GLU A 52 -2.97 -6.00 7.76
C GLU A 52 -3.75 -5.81 6.46
N LYS A 53 -3.85 -6.86 5.64
CA LYS A 53 -4.69 -6.83 4.43
C LYS A 53 -6.15 -6.76 4.83
N ILE A 54 -6.89 -5.84 4.21
CA ILE A 54 -8.35 -5.77 4.34
C ILE A 54 -8.95 -6.87 3.46
N SER A 55 -9.87 -7.65 4.02
CA SER A 55 -10.58 -8.72 3.30
C SER A 55 -11.25 -8.18 2.03
N LYS A 56 -11.14 -8.91 0.91
CA LYS A 56 -11.76 -8.51 -0.38
C LYS A 56 -13.26 -8.25 -0.28
N LEU A 57 -13.96 -9.00 0.58
CA LEU A 57 -15.39 -8.81 0.83
C LEU A 57 -15.73 -7.45 1.42
N LEU A 58 -14.77 -6.75 2.01
CA LEU A 58 -14.93 -5.44 2.61
C LEU A 58 -14.39 -4.32 1.73
N GLN A 59 -13.69 -4.63 0.63
CA GLN A 59 -12.97 -3.62 -0.16
C GLN A 59 -13.89 -2.73 -1.02
N GLU A 60 -15.09 -3.19 -1.40
CA GLU A 60 -16.02 -2.41 -2.25
C GLU A 60 -16.46 -1.08 -1.60
N ASP A 61 -16.51 -1.01 -0.27
CA ASP A 61 -16.93 0.16 0.49
C ASP A 61 -15.76 0.92 1.16
N VAL A 62 -14.51 0.54 0.86
CA VAL A 62 -13.33 1.11 1.53
C VAL A 62 -12.81 2.33 0.77
N LEU A 63 -12.74 3.45 1.48
CA LEU A 63 -11.99 4.62 1.04
C LEU A 63 -10.56 4.56 1.58
N SER A 64 -9.58 4.64 0.68
CA SER A 64 -8.17 4.72 1.05
C SER A 64 -7.80 6.15 1.45
N ASP A 65 -6.97 6.29 2.48
CA ASP A 65 -6.40 7.59 2.86
C ASP A 65 -5.30 8.02 1.88
N VAL A 66 -4.64 7.04 1.25
CA VAL A 66 -3.51 7.23 0.36
C VAL A 66 -3.41 6.05 -0.61
N VAL A 67 -3.00 6.33 -1.84
CA VAL A 67 -2.71 5.33 -2.88
C VAL A 67 -1.21 5.25 -3.09
N ILE A 68 -0.69 4.03 -3.21
CA ILE A 68 0.63 3.72 -3.73
C ILE A 68 0.43 3.06 -5.09
N ASP A 69 0.77 3.79 -6.14
CA ASP A 69 0.82 3.27 -7.51
C ASP A 69 2.14 2.49 -7.69
N LEU A 70 2.02 1.18 -7.87
CA LEU A 70 3.13 0.23 -8.00
C LEU A 70 3.78 0.27 -9.38
N ASP A 71 3.06 0.77 -10.39
CA ASP A 71 3.54 0.89 -11.77
C ASP A 71 4.38 2.17 -11.95
N THR A 72 4.01 3.26 -11.25
CA THR A 72 4.70 4.56 -11.35
C THR A 72 5.50 4.98 -10.11
N ASP A 73 5.41 4.20 -9.03
CA ASP A 73 5.95 4.52 -7.69
C ASP A 73 5.40 5.85 -7.11
N TYR A 74 4.28 6.34 -7.64
CA TYR A 74 3.66 7.58 -7.19
C TYR A 74 2.78 7.33 -5.95
N ILE A 75 2.91 8.22 -4.96
CA ILE A 75 2.15 8.12 -3.70
C ILE A 75 1.34 9.41 -3.53
N TYR A 76 0.02 9.28 -3.46
CA TYR A 76 -0.89 10.42 -3.49
C TYR A 76 -2.14 10.20 -2.63
N ILE A 77 -2.76 11.31 -2.22
CA ILE A 77 -4.08 11.29 -1.57
C ILE A 77 -5.12 11.21 -2.70
N PRO A 78 -5.97 10.18 -2.72
CA PRO A 78 -7.01 10.07 -3.75
C PRO A 78 -8.03 11.20 -3.59
N ASN A 79 -8.48 11.77 -4.72
CA ASN A 79 -9.54 12.77 -4.75
C ASN A 79 -10.81 12.06 -5.25
N ARG A 80 -11.50 11.36 -4.35
CA ARG A 80 -12.68 10.52 -4.63
C ARG A 80 -13.87 11.03 -3.83
#